data_AF-A0A434WQG3-F1
#
_entry.id   AF-A0A434WQG3-F1
#
_cell.length_a   1.000
_cell.length_b   1.000
_cell.length_c   1.000
_cell.angle_alpha   90.00
_cell.angle_beta   90.00
_cell.angle_gamma   90.00
#
_symmetry.space_group_name_H-M   'P 1'
#
loop_
_entity.id
_entity.type
_entity.pdbx_description
1 polymer ?
#
loop_
_entity_poly.entity_id
_entity_poly.type
_entity_poly.pdbx_seq_one_letter_code
_entity_poly.pdbx_strand_id
1 'polypeptide(L)' 'MNLQWHLSNDPPRLRTSDEGLVWHLKHAVHCGCRPLPNDVNEELENRGIFAVVQSPHLA' A
#
# COMPACT_ATOMS: atom_id res chain seq x y z
N MET A 1 -1.00 15.04 -3.80
CA MET A 1 -2.27 14.29 -3.87
C MET A 1 -2.77 14.35 -5.30
N ASN A 2 -3.09 13.21 -5.90
CA ASN A 2 -3.70 13.10 -7.22
C ASN A 2 -5.22 13.04 -7.07
N LEU A 3 -5.91 14.15 -7.34
CA LEU A 3 -7.36 14.26 -7.18
C LEU A 3 -8.13 13.32 -8.12
N GLN A 4 -7.71 13.22 -9.37
CA GLN A 4 -8.37 12.37 -10.37
C GLN A 4 -8.32 10.90 -9.96
N TRP A 5 -7.17 10.43 -9.44
CA TRP A 5 -7.05 9.07 -8.95
C TRP A 5 -8.02 8.79 -7.79
N HIS A 6 -8.12 9.70 -6.80
CA HIS A 6 -9.06 9.53 -5.68
C HIS A 6 -10.53 9.54 -6.10
N LEU A 7 -10.92 10.33 -7.11
CA LEU A 7 -12.28 10.35 -7.64
C LEU A 7 -12.65 9.10 -8.47
N SER A 8 -11.66 8.31 -8.90
CA SER A 8 -11.86 7.10 -9.71
C SER A 8 -11.53 5.79 -8.97
N ASN A 9 -11.02 5.86 -7.74
CA ASN A 9 -10.58 4.71 -6.95
C ASN A 9 -11.04 4.89 -5.50
N ASP A 10 -12.31 4.55 -5.23
CA ASP A 10 -12.87 4.57 -3.88
C ASP A 10 -12.07 3.65 -2.93
N PRO A 11 -11.89 4.06 -1.65
CA PRO A 11 -11.13 3.28 -0.70
C PRO A 11 -11.84 1.97 -0.32
N PRO A 12 -11.08 0.89 -0.05
CA PRO A 12 -11.63 -0.41 0.34
C PRO A 12 -12.33 -0.33 1.70
N ARG A 13 -13.34 -1.18 1.92
CA ARG A 13 -14.00 -1.29 3.24
C ARG A 13 -13.07 -1.84 4.33
N LEU A 14 -12.12 -2.70 3.95
CA LEU A 14 -11.08 -3.26 4.81
C LEU A 14 -9.72 -3.06 4.13
N ARG A 15 -8.81 -2.33 4.78
CA ARG A 15 -7.50 -1.98 4.20
C ARG A 15 -6.53 -3.17 4.05
N THR A 16 -6.70 -4.22 4.85
CA THR A 16 -5.90 -5.46 4.85
C THR A 16 -6.53 -6.60 4.04
N SER A 17 -7.70 -6.40 3.40
CA SER A 17 -8.18 -7.37 2.41
C SER A 17 -7.33 -7.32 1.13
N ASP A 18 -7.36 -8.36 0.32
CA ASP A 18 -6.62 -8.43 -0.95
C ASP A 18 -6.86 -7.22 -1.85
N GLU A 19 -8.13 -6.82 -2.00
CA GLU A 19 -8.54 -5.60 -2.69
C GLU A 19 -7.92 -4.35 -2.04
N GLY A 20 -7.92 -4.28 -0.71
CA GLY A 20 -7.38 -3.16 0.03
C GLY A 20 -5.86 -3.02 -0.08
N LEU A 21 -5.12 -4.12 -0.04
CA LEU A 21 -3.68 -4.15 -0.26
C LEU A 21 -3.35 -3.67 -1.69
N VAL A 22 -4.07 -4.19 -2.69
CA VAL A 22 -3.92 -3.77 -4.10
C VAL A 22 -4.25 -2.28 -4.27
N TRP A 23 -5.29 -1.77 -3.61
CA TRP A 23 -5.64 -0.35 -3.64
C TRP A 23 -4.53 0.51 -3.03
N HIS A 24 -3.96 0.13 -1.89
CA HIS A 24 -2.89 0.89 -1.22
C HIS A 24 -1.58 0.87 -2.03
N LEU A 25 -1.22 -0.26 -2.65
CA LEU A 25 -0.07 -0.34 -3.56
C LEU A 25 -0.26 0.57 -4.79
N LYS A 26 -1.46 0.57 -5.39
CA LYS A 26 -1.80 1.50 -6.49
C LYS A 26 -1.80 2.97 -6.03
N HIS A 27 -2.30 3.26 -4.83
CA HIS A 27 -2.30 4.61 -4.25
C HIS A 27 -0.88 5.15 -4.10
N ALA A 28 0.05 4.33 -3.58
CA ALA A 28 1.46 4.68 -3.45
C ALA A 28 2.09 5.04 -4.81
N VAL A 29 1.80 4.26 -5.87
CA VAL A 29 2.32 4.49 -7.23
C VAL A 29 1.70 5.72 -7.91
N HIS A 30 0.38 5.91 -7.85
CA HIS A 30 -0.32 6.94 -8.64
C HIS A 30 -0.54 8.28 -7.91
N CYS A 31 -0.41 8.30 -6.58
CA CYS A 31 -0.76 9.46 -5.75
C CYS A 31 0.30 9.78 -4.69
N GLY A 32 0.86 8.76 -4.02
CA GLY A 32 1.96 8.88 -3.05
C GLY A 32 1.72 9.86 -1.90
N CYS A 33 0.48 10.28 -1.65
CA CYS A 33 0.20 11.44 -0.78
C CYS A 33 0.25 11.15 0.72
N ARG A 34 0.30 9.86 1.08
CA ARG A 34 0.41 9.34 2.45
C ARG A 34 1.23 8.05 2.39
N PRO A 35 2.00 7.70 3.45
CA PRO A 35 2.63 6.39 3.55
C PRO A 35 1.58 5.28 3.68
N LEU A 36 1.99 4.05 3.39
CA LEU A 36 1.21 2.85 3.69
C LEU A 36 0.95 2.75 5.21
N PRO A 37 -0.28 2.47 5.67
CA PRO A 37 -0.57 2.24 7.08
C PRO A 37 0.21 1.05 7.66
N ASN A 38 0.55 1.08 8.96
CA ASN A 38 1.36 0.05 9.60
C ASN A 38 0.82 -1.38 9.40
N ASP A 39 -0.47 -1.60 9.63
CA ASP A 39 -1.11 -2.91 9.45
C ASP A 39 -1.18 -3.36 7.98
N VAL A 40 -1.14 -2.42 7.02
CA VAL A 40 -1.01 -2.73 5.60
C VAL A 40 0.42 -3.19 5.28
N ASN A 41 1.44 -2.59 5.90
CA ASN A 41 2.81 -3.07 5.79
C ASN A 41 2.98 -4.45 6.46
N GLU A 42 2.51 -4.60 7.71
CA GLU A 42 2.52 -5.88 8.44
C GLU A 42 1.82 -7.00 7.65
N GLU A 43 0.65 -6.72 7.05
CA GLU A 43 -0.07 -7.70 6.22
C GLU A 43 0.66 -8.03 4.90
N LEU A 44 1.33 -7.05 4.28
CA LEU A 44 2.18 -7.30 3.11
C LEU A 44 3.40 -8.16 3.48
N GLU A 45 4.05 -7.89 4.61
CA GLU A 45 5.17 -8.67 5.15
C GLU A 45 4.73 -10.10 5.51
N ASN A 46 3.59 -10.27 6.18
CA ASN A 46 2.98 -11.57 6.49
C ASN A 46 2.71 -12.42 5.24
N ARG A 47 2.42 -11.77 4.11
CA ARG A 47 2.20 -12.39 2.79
C ARG A 47 3.50 -12.61 1.99
N GLY A 48 4.65 -12.21 2.52
CA GLY A 48 5.94 -12.25 1.82
C GLY A 48 6.07 -11.22 0.70
N ILE A 49 5.17 -10.24 0.62
CA ILE A 49 5.16 -9.17 -0.39
C ILE A 49 6.03 -8.02 0.12
N PHE A 50 7.34 -8.28 0.21
CA PHE A 50 8.32 -7.23 0.44
C PHE A 50 8.43 -6.39 -0.83
N ALA A 51 8.03 -5.13 -0.76
CA ALA A 51 8.40 -4.16 -1.79
C ALA A 51 9.93 -4.11 -1.83
N VAL A 52 10.54 -4.44 -2.98
CA VAL A 52 12.01 -4.53 -3.13
C VAL A 52 12.62 -3.13 -3.19
N VAL A 53 12.58 -2.44 -2.06
CA VAL A 53 13.59 -1.46 -1.69
C VAL A 53 14.67 -2.25 -0.96
N GLN A 54 15.93 -2.10 -1.38
CA GLN A 54 17.03 -2.89 -0.82
C GLN A 54 17.16 -2.62 0.68
N SER A 55 17.01 -3.67 1.50
CA SER A 55 17.31 -3.64 2.94
C SER A 55 18.66 -4.29 3.23
N PRO A 56 19.78 -3.53 3.26
CA PRO A 56 21.05 -4.01 3.75
C PRO A 56 21.17 -3.79 5.27
N HIS A 57 20.19 -4.24 6.08
CA HIS A 57 20.34 -4.33 7.53
C HIS A 57 19.50 -5.46 8.15
N LEU A 58 20.00 -6.68 7.94
CA LEU A 58 19.97 -7.73 8.96
C LEU A 58 21.40 -7.90 9.45
N ALA A 59 21.76 -7.10 10.46
CA ALA A 59 22.96 -7.20 11.29
C ALA A 59 22.72 -6.35 12.55
#